data_AF-A0A409VYN7-F1
#
_entry.id   AF-A0A409VYN7-F1
#
_cell.length_a   1.000
_cell.length_b   1.000
_cell.length_c   1.000
_cell.angle_alpha   90.00
_cell.angle_beta   90.00
_cell.angle_gamma   90.00
#
_symmetry.space_group_name_H-M   'P 1'
#
loop_
_entity.id
_entity.type
_entity.pdbx_description
1 polymer ?
#
loop_
_entity_poly.entity_id
_entity_poly.type
_entity_poly.pdbx_seq_one_letter_code
_entity_poly.pdbx_strand_id
1 'polypeptide(L)' 'MFGTAGTLLNITQRAQNQGKPPRYGVDDWDEMLMARDKLLTGHFRGQSANPTASSTTK' A
#
# COMPACT_ATOMS: atom_id res chain seq x y z
N MET A 1 15.81 16.56 -18.11
CA MET A 1 14.47 16.70 -17.49
C MET A 1 13.87 15.37 -17.01
N PHE A 2 14.04 14.25 -17.72
CA PHE A 2 13.45 12.96 -17.29
C PHE A 2 13.99 12.40 -15.96
N GLY A 3 15.27 12.62 -15.64
CA GLY A 3 15.85 12.15 -14.37
C GLY A 3 15.24 12.83 -13.14
N THR A 4 15.07 14.17 -13.17
CA THR A 4 14.46 14.91 -12.06
C THR A 4 12.98 14.58 -11.91
N ALA A 5 12.24 14.47 -13.02
CA ALA A 5 10.85 14.08 -13.01
C ALA A 5 10.65 12.66 -12.45
N GLY A 6 11.49 11.69 -12.86
CA GLY A 6 11.43 10.31 -12.37
C GLY A 6 11.69 10.20 -10.86
N THR A 7 12.68 10.94 -10.35
CA THR A 7 12.97 10.99 -8.91
C THR A 7 11.81 11.56 -8.12
N LEU A 8 11.23 12.68 -8.57
CA LEU A 8 10.09 13.30 -7.91
C LEU A 8 8.87 12.35 -7.90
N LEU A 9 8.62 11.66 -9.01
CA LEU A 9 7.56 10.67 -9.12
C LEU A 9 7.79 9.46 -8.18
N ASN A 10 9.03 9.01 -8.02
CA ASN A 10 9.35 7.91 -7.09
C ASN A 10 9.10 8.31 -5.62
N ILE A 11 9.54 9.51 -5.25
CA ILE A 11 9.39 10.04 -3.89
C ILE A 11 7.92 10.21 -3.54
N THR A 12 7.13 10.80 -4.44
CA THR A 12 5.69 11.01 -4.23
C THR A 12 4.93 9.69 -4.07
N GLN A 13 5.22 8.69 -4.92
CA GLN A 13 4.62 7.35 -4.78
C GLN A 13 5.01 6.69 -3.46
N ARG A 14 6.27 6.79 -3.03
CA ARG A 14 6.71 6.25 -1.74
C ARG A 14 6.03 6.96 -0.58
N ALA A 15 5.88 8.29 -0.63
CA ALA A 15 5.21 9.05 0.43
C ALA A 15 3.76 8.59 0.63
N GLN A 16 3.02 8.36 -0.47
CA GLN A 16 1.66 7.82 -0.42
C GLN A 16 1.60 6.36 0.07
N ASN A 17 2.68 5.61 -0.15
CA ASN A 17 2.78 4.20 0.18
C ASN A 17 3.46 3.92 1.54
N GLN A 18 3.46 4.89 2.47
CA GLN A 18 4.12 4.76 3.78
C GLN A 18 5.62 4.43 3.66
N GLY A 19 6.29 5.02 2.67
CA GLY A 19 7.70 4.79 2.34
C GLY A 19 7.97 3.54 1.49
N LYS A 20 6.98 2.67 1.32
CA LYS A 20 7.11 1.41 0.56
C LYS A 20 7.16 1.71 -0.95
N PRO A 21 7.90 0.91 -1.73
CA PRO A 21 7.88 1.04 -3.18
C PRO A 21 6.49 0.71 -3.75
N PRO A 22 6.15 1.26 -4.94
CA PRO A 22 4.97 0.83 -5.70
C PRO A 22 5.06 -0.65 -6.05
N ARG A 23 3.91 -1.34 -6.09
CA ARG A 23 3.80 -2.73 -6.56
C ARG A 23 3.61 -2.73 -8.08
N TYR A 24 4.19 -3.73 -8.72
CA TYR A 24 4.02 -3.98 -10.16
C TYR A 24 3.53 -5.42 -10.34
N GLY A 25 2.78 -5.69 -11.41
CA GLY A 25 2.25 -7.02 -11.67
C GLY A 25 1.22 -7.51 -10.63
N VAL A 26 0.41 -6.58 -10.09
CA VAL A 26 -0.68 -6.91 -9.16
C VAL A 26 -1.75 -7.68 -9.94
N ASP A 27 -2.05 -8.90 -9.49
CA ASP A 27 -3.13 -9.72 -10.02
C ASP A 27 -4.42 -9.57 -9.19
N ASP A 28 -5.50 -10.23 -9.61
CA ASP A 28 -6.81 -10.14 -8.95
C ASP A 28 -6.74 -10.60 -7.49
N TRP A 29 -5.90 -11.59 -7.19
CA TRP A 29 -5.70 -12.10 -5.84
C TRP A 29 -5.00 -11.06 -4.95
N ASP A 30 -3.93 -10.44 -5.45
CA ASP A 30 -3.23 -9.35 -4.78
C ASP A 30 -4.15 -8.15 -4.54
N GLU A 31 -5.03 -7.83 -5.48
CA GLU A 31 -6.02 -6.76 -5.32
C GLU A 31 -7.01 -7.09 -4.18
N MET A 32 -7.54 -8.31 -4.16
CA MET A 32 -8.40 -8.79 -3.07
C MET A 32 -7.69 -8.74 -1.71
N LEU A 33 -6.41 -9.14 -1.66
CA LEU A 33 -5.63 -9.07 -0.43
C LEU A 33 -5.32 -7.63 0.01
N MET A 34 -5.03 -6.72 -0.91
CA MET A 34 -4.84 -5.30 -0.58
C MET A 34 -6.14 -4.66 -0.06
N ALA A 35 -7.29 -5.03 -0.62
CA ALA A 35 -8.59 -4.60 -0.12
C ALA A 35 -8.81 -5.12 1.31
N ARG A 36 -8.52 -6.41 1.56
CA ARG A 36 -8.54 -6.99 2.91
C ARG A 36 -7.61 -6.24 3.87
N ASP A 37 -6.37 -5.99 3.49
CA ASP A 37 -5.39 -5.30 4.35
C ASP A 37 -5.84 -3.86 4.66
N LYS A 38 -6.48 -3.18 3.71
CA LYS A 38 -7.10 -1.86 3.92
C LYS A 38 -8.23 -1.92 4.95
N LEU A 39 -9.05 -2.97 4.94
CA LEU A 39 -10.09 -3.16 5.96
C LEU A 39 -9.49 -3.37 7.35
N LEU A 40 -8.41 -4.16 7.44
CA LEU A 40 -7.75 -4.47 8.70
C LEU A 40 -6.95 -3.30 9.30
N THR A 41 -6.38 -2.44 8.46
CA THR A 41 -5.42 -1.40 8.87
C THR A 41 -5.92 0.02 8.64
N GLY A 42 -7.02 0.21 7.91
CA GLY A 42 -7.54 1.51 7.49
C GLY A 42 -6.74 2.17 6.36
N HIS A 43 -5.65 1.56 5.87
CA HIS A 43 -4.78 2.14 4.86
C HIS A 43 -4.47 1.16 3.73
N PHE A 44 -4.48 1.64 2.48
CA PHE A 44 -4.27 0.79 1.29
C PHE A 44 -2.93 0.03 1.27
N ARG A 45 -1.92 0.58 1.96
CA ARG A 45 -0.57 -0.02 2.09
C ARG A 45 -0.23 -0.44 3.52
N GLY A 46 -1.19 -0.38 4.44
CA GLY A 46 -0.99 -0.78 5.82
C GLY A 46 -0.74 -2.28 5.91
N GLN A 47 0.10 -2.68 6.86
CA GLN A 47 0.35 -4.08 7.19
C GLN A 47 0.26 -4.22 8.71
N SER A 48 -0.31 -5.33 9.16
CA SER A 48 -0.43 -5.64 10.58
C SER A 48 0.12 -7.04 10.83
N ALA A 49 0.90 -7.19 11.91
CA ALA A 49 1.36 -8.48 12.42
C ALA A 49 0.55 -8.94 13.63
N ASN A 50 -0.53 -8.22 13.99
CA ASN A 50 -1.35 -8.57 15.13
C ASN A 50 -2.06 -9.91 14.87
N PRO A 51 -2.00 -10.86 15.83
CA PRO A 51 -2.63 -12.17 15.66
C PRO A 51 -4.16 -12.10 15.73
N THR A 52 -4.70 -11.02 16.30
CA THR A 52 -6.13 -10.72 16.36
C THR A 52 -6.49 -9.59 15.40
N ALA A 53 -7.59 -9.76 14.68
CA ALA A 53 -8.11 -8.72 13.80
C ALA A 53 -8.63 -7.52 14.62
N SER A 54 -8.49 -6.32 14.07
CA SER A 54 -9.04 -5.10 14.68
C SER A 54 -10.57 -5.17 14.72
N SER A 55 -11.16 -4.86 15.86
CA SER A 55 -12.62 -4.86 16.07
C SER A 55 -13.35 -3.73 15.33
N THR A 56 -12.62 -2.77 14.75
CA THR A 56 -13.17 -1.63 14.00
C THR A 56 -13.54 -1.98 12.55
N THR A 57 -13.33 -3.23 12.13
CA THR A 57 -13.72 -3.71 10.79
C THR A 57 -15.25 -3.84 10.75
N LYS A 58 -15.94 -2.84 10.18
CA LYS A 58 -17.41 -2.87 9.99
C LYS A 58 -17.83 -3.82 8.89
#